data_AF-A0A8J7GD57-F1
#
_entry.id   AF-A0A8J7GD57-F1
#
_cell.length_a   1.000
_cell.length_b   1.000
_cell.length_c   1.000
_cell.angle_alpha   90.00
_cell.angle_beta   90.00
_cell.angle_gamma   90.00
#
_symmetry.space_group_name_H-M   'P 1'
#
loop_
_entity.id
_entity.type
_entity.pdbx_description
1 polymer ?
#
loop_
_entity_poly.entity_id
_entity_poly.type
_entity_poly.pdbx_seq_one_letter_code
_entity_poly.pdbx_strand_id
1 'polypeptide(L)'
;MHQLIFRRRASRARTALAALCLTLIGVAGASAVDAPARASTQTDFIAVAGPAAQRGQVEYQVPASVTVAQAILESSWGQSNLSVRDKNYFGIKCATANDPGPIAVGCRPYPTEECVPAPCHTVTASFRSYASMEDSFRDHGKLLRESARYANAFKYTTDPDRFIYEVWKAGYATDPAYPGKVTKLMRDYDLYRFNAITSSPIAVGSDGTQMILTSGGTVLAKQGIGLYGWTVETDPGVKAIATSGGVQMILTADGTVLAKTGIGLYGWTVESDPGITAIAVGGDGTQLILDASGTVWAKKGVGLYGWTQETDAVVKAIAVGSDGTQMILTTDGTVLAKQGIGLYDWTVESDPGVTAIATNGGVQVILTTGGSVLAKQGIGLYGWTVESDPGITAIAVGNDGTQLIRDGAGKVLAKKSIGLYDWTVESDAVVAAVATNAGVQLILDNSGHVLAKDTIGLYGWTVESDPIR
;
A
#
# COMPACT_ATOMS: atom_id res chain seq x y z
N MET A 1 54.63 24.45 -21.81
CA MET A 1 55.77 25.10 -21.11
C MET A 1 55.50 26.59 -21.03
N HIS A 2 55.61 27.15 -19.82
CA HIS A 2 55.99 28.53 -19.47
C HIS A 2 55.08 29.69 -19.94
N GLN A 3 54.27 30.31 -19.08
CA GLN A 3 54.55 31.25 -17.96
C GLN A 3 54.86 32.71 -18.36
N LEU A 4 54.03 33.60 -17.80
CA LEU A 4 54.22 35.03 -17.44
C LEU A 4 54.48 36.01 -18.60
N ILE A 5 54.13 37.30 -18.55
CA ILE A 5 54.55 38.42 -17.66
C ILE A 5 53.49 39.57 -17.82
N PHE A 6 52.99 40.30 -16.80
CA PHE A 6 53.45 41.63 -16.30
C PHE A 6 52.45 42.10 -15.19
N ARG A 7 52.83 42.39 -13.93
CA ARG A 7 53.31 43.67 -13.32
C ARG A 7 52.48 44.91 -13.76
N ARG A 8 51.93 45.82 -12.92
CA ARG A 8 52.35 46.43 -11.64
C ARG A 8 51.17 47.21 -10.98
N ARG A 9 51.36 47.56 -9.70
CA ARG A 9 50.43 48.22 -8.74
C ARG A 9 50.41 49.78 -8.77
N ALA A 10 49.39 50.31 -8.07
CA ALA A 10 49.30 51.55 -7.26
C ALA A 10 48.91 52.84 -8.01
N SER A 11 48.16 53.83 -7.48
CA SER A 11 47.81 54.22 -6.11
C SER A 11 46.57 55.15 -6.07
N ARG A 12 46.00 55.31 -4.87
CA ARG A 12 44.79 56.07 -4.45
C ARG A 12 44.95 57.60 -4.35
N ALA A 13 43.81 58.31 -4.27
CA ALA A 13 43.47 59.57 -3.53
C ALA A 13 42.64 60.53 -4.42
N ARG A 14 41.64 61.32 -4.02
CA ARG A 14 41.04 61.77 -2.74
C ARG A 14 39.67 62.43 -3.01
N THR A 15 38.90 62.59 -1.94
CA THR A 15 37.51 63.04 -1.69
C THR A 15 37.18 64.55 -1.78
N ALA A 16 35.90 64.90 -2.03
CA ALA A 16 35.12 66.05 -1.47
C ALA A 16 33.59 65.82 -1.70
N LEU A 17 32.73 65.63 -0.67
CA LEU A 17 31.78 66.58 0.00
C LEU A 17 30.95 67.48 -0.96
N ALA A 18 29.63 67.72 -0.84
CA ALA A 18 28.55 67.39 0.10
C ALA A 18 27.19 67.83 -0.52
N ALA A 19 26.06 67.21 -0.16
CA ALA A 19 24.76 67.87 0.13
C ALA A 19 23.69 66.82 0.51
N LEU A 20 23.10 67.00 1.69
CA LEU A 20 22.05 66.20 2.32
C LEU A 20 20.69 66.87 2.06
N CYS A 21 19.69 66.12 1.60
CA CYS A 21 18.28 66.50 1.72
C CYS A 21 17.47 65.27 2.17
N LEU A 22 16.77 65.43 3.28
CA LEU A 22 16.08 64.40 4.06
C LEU A 22 14.58 64.48 3.76
N THR A 23 13.95 63.38 3.37
CA THR A 23 12.54 63.09 3.67
C THR A 23 12.37 61.61 4.03
N LEU A 24 11.68 61.37 5.15
CA LEU A 24 11.39 60.09 5.78
C LEU A 24 10.37 59.26 4.95
N ILE A 25 10.64 57.96 4.75
CA ILE A 25 9.61 56.91 4.80
C ILE A 25 10.19 55.72 5.58
N GLY A 26 9.43 55.26 6.56
CA GLY A 26 9.80 54.22 7.51
C GLY A 26 9.76 52.78 6.97
N VAL A 27 10.35 51.93 7.79
CA VAL A 27 10.61 50.48 7.72
C VAL A 27 9.35 49.63 7.51
N ALA A 28 9.44 48.57 6.67
CA ALA A 28 9.11 47.16 7.00
C ALA A 28 9.12 46.28 5.73
N GLY A 29 9.44 45.00 5.91
CA GLY A 29 9.85 44.07 4.86
C GLY A 29 8.76 43.40 4.04
N ALA A 30 9.20 42.64 3.05
CA ALA A 30 8.66 41.32 2.71
C ALA A 30 9.64 40.62 1.75
N SER A 31 10.46 39.71 2.29
CA SER A 31 10.98 38.60 1.50
C SER A 31 9.79 37.71 1.16
N ALA A 32 9.55 37.44 -0.12
CA ALA A 32 8.66 36.37 -0.52
C ALA A 32 9.36 35.05 -0.15
N VAL A 33 9.03 34.55 1.04
CA VAL A 33 9.35 33.20 1.46
C VAL A 33 8.54 32.23 0.59
N ASP A 34 9.23 31.30 -0.06
CA ASP A 34 8.64 30.08 -0.60
C ASP A 34 7.78 29.41 0.47
N ALA A 35 6.61 28.92 0.07
CA ALA A 35 5.68 28.22 0.95
C ALA A 35 6.36 26.96 1.57
N PRO A 36 6.51 26.86 2.91
CA PRO A 36 7.23 25.74 3.52
C PRO A 36 6.31 24.63 4.05
N ALA A 37 6.81 23.38 4.00
CA ALA A 37 6.60 22.29 4.98
C ALA A 37 5.19 21.74 5.29
N ARG A 38 4.17 21.96 4.45
CA ARG A 38 2.84 21.32 4.65
C ARG A 38 2.74 19.89 4.11
N ALA A 39 3.54 19.55 3.09
CA ALA A 39 3.46 18.28 2.38
C ALA A 39 4.09 17.09 3.13
N SER A 40 5.09 17.31 4.01
CA SER A 40 5.74 16.21 4.75
C SER A 40 4.82 15.62 5.82
N THR A 41 4.27 16.44 6.72
CA THR A 41 3.44 15.96 7.84
C THR A 41 2.17 15.22 7.44
N GLN A 42 1.54 15.62 6.32
CA GLN A 42 0.34 14.95 5.78
C GLN A 42 0.68 13.58 5.19
N THR A 43 1.78 13.51 4.44
CA THR A 43 2.29 12.26 3.85
C THR A 43 2.73 11.29 4.94
N ASP A 44 3.43 11.79 5.97
CA ASP A 44 3.88 10.98 7.12
C ASP A 44 2.70 10.38 7.89
N PHE A 45 1.63 11.16 8.13
CA PHE A 45 0.42 10.65 8.76
C PHE A 45 -0.22 9.53 7.94
N ILE A 46 -0.39 9.74 6.63
CA ILE A 46 -1.00 8.75 5.73
C ILE A 46 -0.16 7.47 5.66
N ALA A 47 1.17 7.58 5.65
CA ALA A 47 2.08 6.43 5.60
C ALA A 47 1.90 5.47 6.79
N VAL A 48 1.58 6.01 7.98
CA VAL A 48 1.33 5.19 9.19
C VAL A 48 -0.14 4.78 9.30
N ALA A 49 -1.07 5.67 8.96
CA ALA A 49 -2.51 5.42 9.06
C ALA A 49 -3.01 4.38 8.05
N GLY A 50 -2.44 4.36 6.85
CA GLY A 50 -2.84 3.44 5.77
C GLY A 50 -2.76 1.96 6.17
N PRO A 51 -1.57 1.46 6.58
CA PRO A 51 -1.43 0.08 7.04
C PRO A 51 -2.30 -0.28 8.24
N ALA A 52 -2.49 0.64 9.20
CA ALA A 52 -3.38 0.42 10.35
C ALA A 52 -4.85 0.28 9.91
N ALA A 53 -5.29 1.13 8.97
CA ALA A 53 -6.63 1.04 8.38
C ALA A 53 -6.83 -0.22 7.54
N GLN A 54 -5.80 -0.70 6.85
CA GLN A 54 -5.86 -1.98 6.12
C GLN A 54 -6.08 -3.16 7.07
N ARG A 55 -5.37 -3.21 8.20
CA ARG A 55 -5.61 -4.25 9.22
C ARG A 55 -7.03 -4.18 9.78
N GLY A 56 -7.51 -2.98 10.08
CA GLY A 56 -8.90 -2.75 10.48
C GLY A 56 -9.93 -3.12 9.40
N GLN A 57 -9.62 -2.91 8.12
CA GLN A 57 -10.45 -3.34 6.99
C GLN A 57 -10.55 -4.87 6.95
N VAL A 58 -9.45 -5.60 7.17
CA VAL A 58 -9.50 -7.06 7.21
C VAL A 58 -10.34 -7.54 8.39
N GLU A 59 -10.13 -6.98 9.58
CA GLU A 59 -10.82 -7.44 10.81
C GLU A 59 -12.31 -7.06 10.83
N TYR A 60 -12.66 -5.84 10.40
CA TYR A 60 -14.02 -5.29 10.56
C TYR A 60 -14.74 -4.95 9.26
N GLN A 61 -14.08 -5.07 8.11
CA GLN A 61 -14.61 -4.78 6.76
C GLN A 61 -15.06 -3.32 6.56
N VAL A 62 -14.51 -2.38 7.33
CA VAL A 62 -14.62 -0.95 7.03
C VAL A 62 -13.58 -0.60 5.96
N PRO A 63 -13.93 0.05 4.84
CA PRO A 63 -12.95 0.42 3.83
C PRO A 63 -11.79 1.24 4.43
N ALA A 64 -10.56 0.86 4.11
CA ALA A 64 -9.36 1.47 4.67
C ALA A 64 -9.27 2.94 4.30
N SER A 65 -9.60 3.28 3.04
CA SER A 65 -9.73 4.66 2.56
C SER A 65 -10.66 5.51 3.43
N VAL A 66 -11.83 4.97 3.80
CA VAL A 66 -12.81 5.65 4.66
C VAL A 66 -12.21 5.85 6.05
N THR A 67 -11.59 4.81 6.62
CA THR A 67 -10.97 4.88 7.95
C THR A 67 -9.84 5.92 7.99
N VAL A 68 -8.93 5.94 7.01
CA VAL A 68 -7.85 6.94 6.94
C VAL A 68 -8.43 8.34 6.76
N ALA A 69 -9.41 8.53 5.87
CA ALA A 69 -10.01 9.84 5.62
C ALA A 69 -10.77 10.39 6.84
N GLN A 70 -11.51 9.54 7.56
CA GLN A 70 -12.13 9.92 8.83
C GLN A 70 -11.06 10.26 9.87
N ALA A 71 -10.03 9.44 10.04
CA ALA A 71 -8.94 9.73 10.97
C ALA A 71 -8.28 11.09 10.67
N ILE A 72 -8.02 11.40 9.39
CA ILE A 72 -7.49 12.71 8.97
C ILE A 72 -8.41 13.85 9.43
N LEU A 73 -9.71 13.73 9.15
CA LEU A 73 -10.70 14.76 9.42
C LEU A 73 -10.89 14.98 10.93
N GLU A 74 -11.11 13.90 11.67
CA GLU A 74 -11.45 13.95 13.11
C GLU A 74 -10.26 14.35 13.98
N SER A 75 -9.04 13.96 13.60
CA SER A 75 -7.83 14.23 14.39
C SER A 75 -7.03 15.45 13.93
N SER A 76 -7.48 16.14 12.88
CA SER A 76 -6.70 17.19 12.21
C SER A 76 -5.30 16.68 11.82
N TRP A 77 -5.24 15.62 11.01
CA TRP A 77 -3.97 14.99 10.59
C TRP A 77 -3.11 14.48 11.78
N GLY A 78 -3.76 13.97 12.83
CA GLY A 78 -3.12 13.51 14.05
C GLY A 78 -2.67 14.60 15.01
N GLN A 79 -2.94 15.88 14.71
CA GLN A 79 -2.43 17.03 15.47
C GLN A 79 -3.35 17.50 16.60
N SER A 80 -4.57 16.96 16.71
CA SER A 80 -5.47 17.29 17.82
C SER A 80 -4.85 16.90 19.17
N ASN A 81 -5.17 17.64 20.24
CA ASN A 81 -4.70 17.31 21.58
C ASN A 81 -5.08 15.87 22.00
N LEU A 82 -6.26 15.41 21.59
CA LEU A 82 -6.77 14.08 21.88
C LEU A 82 -5.98 12.99 21.14
N SER A 83 -5.67 13.17 19.86
CA SER A 83 -4.86 12.22 19.10
C SER A 83 -3.40 12.20 19.54
N VAL A 84 -2.80 13.36 19.84
CA VAL A 84 -1.39 13.45 20.27
C VAL A 84 -1.17 12.80 21.63
N ARG A 85 -2.05 13.07 22.60
CA ARG A 85 -1.84 12.63 23.99
C ARG A 85 -2.40 11.24 24.26
N ASP A 86 -3.51 10.90 23.63
CA ASP A 86 -4.29 9.69 23.95
C ASP A 86 -4.48 8.77 22.74
N LYS A 87 -3.86 9.11 21.60
CA LYS A 87 -3.87 8.28 20.38
C LYS A 87 -5.29 7.96 19.91
N ASN A 88 -6.25 8.81 20.22
CA ASN A 88 -7.64 8.67 19.79
C ASN A 88 -7.88 9.55 18.56
N TYR A 89 -7.90 8.91 17.39
CA TYR A 89 -7.95 9.58 16.09
C TYR A 89 -9.36 9.81 15.56
N PHE A 90 -10.38 9.31 16.25
CA PHE A 90 -11.79 9.32 15.79
C PHE A 90 -12.74 9.98 16.79
N GLY A 91 -12.22 10.54 17.90
CA GLY A 91 -13.05 11.16 18.92
C GLY A 91 -13.99 10.18 19.65
N ILE A 92 -13.60 8.91 19.79
CA ILE A 92 -14.49 7.90 20.39
C ILE A 92 -14.63 8.17 21.89
N LYS A 93 -15.87 8.36 22.34
CA LYS A 93 -16.22 8.55 23.76
C LYS A 93 -16.23 7.22 24.51
N CYS A 94 -15.93 7.27 25.81
CA CYS A 94 -16.19 6.15 26.72
C CYS A 94 -17.70 6.03 26.96
N ALA A 95 -18.19 4.81 27.21
CA ALA A 95 -19.63 4.60 27.48
C ALA A 95 -20.05 5.25 28.80
N THR A 96 -19.17 5.17 29.80
CA THR A 96 -19.22 5.96 31.04
C THR A 96 -17.82 6.48 31.36
N ALA A 97 -17.66 7.33 32.37
CA ALA A 97 -16.37 7.95 32.68
C ALA A 97 -15.22 6.95 32.91
N ASN A 98 -15.53 5.69 33.28
CA ASN A 98 -14.55 4.64 33.59
C ASN A 98 -14.75 3.36 32.75
N ASP A 99 -15.48 3.43 31.64
CA ASP A 99 -15.71 2.29 30.75
C ASP A 99 -15.14 2.56 29.36
N PRO A 100 -13.85 2.25 29.14
CA PRO A 100 -13.18 2.42 27.85
C PRO A 100 -13.56 1.34 26.83
N GLY A 101 -14.31 0.31 27.22
CA GLY A 101 -14.50 -0.88 26.40
C GLY A 101 -13.24 -1.78 26.34
N PRO A 102 -13.22 -2.78 25.43
CA PRO A 102 -12.25 -3.87 25.47
C PRO A 102 -10.88 -3.57 24.85
N ILE A 103 -10.73 -2.48 24.09
CA ILE A 103 -9.50 -2.14 23.35
C ILE A 103 -8.75 -0.96 23.98
N ALA A 104 -9.48 0.09 24.38
CA ALA A 104 -8.86 1.27 24.98
C ALA A 104 -8.29 0.99 26.37
N VAL A 105 -7.19 1.66 26.71
CA VAL A 105 -6.47 1.51 27.99
C VAL A 105 -6.99 2.43 29.09
N GLY A 106 -7.94 3.31 28.78
CA GLY A 106 -8.57 4.16 29.77
C GLY A 106 -9.45 5.25 29.16
N CYS A 107 -9.91 6.13 30.04
CA CYS A 107 -10.77 7.27 29.71
C CYS A 107 -10.12 8.58 30.16
N ARG A 108 -10.34 9.65 29.39
CA ARG A 108 -9.77 10.98 29.63
C ARG A 108 -10.79 12.09 29.37
N PRO A 109 -10.92 13.07 30.28
CA PRO A 109 -11.83 14.18 30.08
C PRO A 109 -11.24 15.18 29.07
N TYR A 110 -12.02 15.54 28.05
CA TYR A 110 -11.70 16.63 27.13
C TYR A 110 -12.92 17.52 26.91
N PRO A 111 -12.71 18.84 26.70
CA PRO A 111 -13.78 19.70 26.21
C PRO A 111 -14.15 19.28 24.78
N THR A 112 -15.45 19.25 24.51
CA THR A 112 -16.02 18.97 23.19
C THR A 112 -17.24 19.86 22.98
N GLU A 113 -17.64 20.05 21.72
CA GLU A 113 -18.83 20.83 21.38
C GLU A 113 -20.01 19.89 21.16
N GLU A 114 -21.11 20.12 21.87
CA GLU A 114 -22.37 19.40 21.67
C GLU A 114 -23.45 20.36 21.19
N CYS A 115 -24.13 19.98 20.11
CA CYS A 115 -25.18 20.78 19.47
C CYS A 115 -26.59 20.24 19.70
N VAL A 116 -26.74 19.24 20.57
CA VAL A 116 -28.03 18.66 20.92
C VAL A 116 -28.17 18.65 22.45
N PRO A 117 -29.12 19.42 23.02
CA PRO A 117 -29.99 20.37 22.33
C PRO A 117 -29.22 21.57 21.77
N ALA A 118 -29.72 22.15 20.67
CA ALA A 118 -29.17 23.39 20.12
C ALA A 118 -29.43 24.58 21.09
N PRO A 119 -28.57 25.62 21.12
CA PRO A 119 -27.36 25.83 20.31
C PRO A 119 -26.16 25.00 20.78
N CYS A 120 -25.12 24.95 19.95
CA CYS A 120 -23.86 24.30 20.30
C CYS A 120 -23.24 24.93 21.55
N HIS A 121 -22.77 24.09 22.48
CA HIS A 121 -22.13 24.51 23.72
C HIS A 121 -20.98 23.56 24.07
N THR A 122 -19.96 24.08 24.78
CA THR A 122 -18.83 23.27 25.24
C THR A 122 -19.23 22.46 26.47
N VAL A 123 -19.01 21.16 26.42
CA VAL A 123 -19.14 20.24 27.55
C VAL A 123 -17.86 19.44 27.72
N THR A 124 -17.61 18.95 28.93
CA THR A 124 -16.54 17.98 29.15
C THR A 124 -17.08 16.58 28.93
N ALA A 125 -16.55 15.87 27.95
CA ALA A 125 -16.88 14.47 27.70
C ALA A 125 -15.68 13.57 28.00
N SER A 126 -15.95 12.31 28.33
CA SER A 126 -14.92 11.30 28.57
C SER A 126 -14.62 10.57 27.27
N PHE A 127 -13.37 10.65 26.81
CA PHE A 127 -12.89 10.03 25.57
C PHE A 127 -11.99 8.84 25.88
N ARG A 128 -12.02 7.83 25.00
CA ARG A 128 -11.13 6.67 25.06
C ARG A 128 -9.67 7.12 24.86
N SER A 129 -8.75 6.44 25.54
CA SER A 129 -7.30 6.58 25.41
C SER A 129 -6.71 5.24 25.00
N TYR A 130 -5.76 5.23 24.08
CA TYR A 130 -5.25 4.02 23.42
C TYR A 130 -3.75 3.87 23.61
N ALA A 131 -3.26 2.63 23.59
CA ALA A 131 -1.84 2.35 23.63
C ALA A 131 -1.14 2.67 22.29
N SER A 132 -1.85 2.56 21.17
CA SER A 132 -1.31 2.79 19.82
C SER A 132 -2.35 3.42 18.88
N MET A 133 -1.91 3.93 17.72
CA MET A 133 -2.81 4.33 16.63
C MET A 133 -3.63 3.14 16.14
N GLU A 134 -2.97 1.98 16.04
CA GLU A 134 -3.60 0.74 15.61
C GLU A 134 -4.79 0.36 16.51
N ASP A 135 -4.65 0.44 17.83
CA ASP A 135 -5.76 0.18 18.77
C ASP A 135 -6.95 1.12 18.52
N SER A 136 -6.69 2.40 18.25
CA SER A 136 -7.76 3.37 17.95
C SER A 136 -8.46 3.06 16.63
N PHE A 137 -7.72 2.62 15.60
CA PHE A 137 -8.29 2.25 14.29
C PHE A 137 -9.10 0.96 14.38
N ARG A 138 -8.59 0.00 15.16
CA ARG A 138 -9.26 -1.26 15.46
C ARG A 138 -10.58 -1.03 16.19
N ASP A 139 -10.58 -0.17 17.22
CA ASP A 139 -11.78 0.16 17.99
C ASP A 139 -12.80 0.97 17.17
N HIS A 140 -12.35 1.82 16.25
CA HIS A 140 -13.22 2.46 15.25
C HIS A 140 -13.90 1.43 14.33
N GLY A 141 -13.12 0.48 13.79
CA GLY A 141 -13.65 -0.61 12.97
C GLY A 141 -14.70 -1.43 13.72
N LYS A 142 -14.39 -1.80 14.98
CA LYS A 142 -15.30 -2.51 15.88
C LYS A 142 -16.58 -1.74 16.15
N LEU A 143 -16.48 -0.44 16.46
CA LEU A 143 -17.63 0.44 16.71
C LEU A 143 -18.59 0.44 15.53
N LEU A 144 -18.08 0.58 14.30
CA LEU A 144 -18.90 0.57 13.10
C LEU A 144 -19.51 -0.82 12.87
N ARG A 145 -18.70 -1.87 12.97
CA ARG A 145 -19.10 -3.24 12.63
C ARG A 145 -20.12 -3.85 13.59
N GLU A 146 -19.96 -3.65 14.89
CA GLU A 146 -20.82 -4.29 15.90
C GLU A 146 -22.09 -3.48 16.19
N SER A 147 -22.15 -2.22 15.80
CA SER A 147 -23.32 -1.38 16.02
C SER A 147 -24.38 -1.61 14.94
N ALA A 148 -25.56 -2.10 15.36
CA ALA A 148 -26.71 -2.28 14.48
C ALA A 148 -27.11 -0.99 13.72
N ARG A 149 -26.75 0.19 14.26
CA ARG A 149 -26.94 1.50 13.62
C ARG A 149 -26.31 1.56 12.23
N TYR A 150 -25.12 0.99 12.04
CA TYR A 150 -24.34 1.11 10.80
C TYR A 150 -24.44 -0.11 9.88
N ALA A 151 -25.27 -1.11 10.22
CA ALA A 151 -25.36 -2.37 9.48
C ALA A 151 -25.64 -2.19 7.97
N ASN A 152 -26.38 -1.15 7.58
CA ASN A 152 -26.67 -0.90 6.16
C ASN A 152 -25.44 -0.46 5.36
N ALA A 153 -24.45 0.19 5.98
CA ALA A 153 -23.22 0.59 5.31
C ALA A 153 -22.39 -0.62 4.84
N PHE A 154 -22.42 -1.73 5.58
CA PHE A 154 -21.68 -2.96 5.25
C PHE A 154 -22.21 -3.72 4.03
N LYS A 155 -23.29 -3.25 3.39
CA LYS A 155 -23.69 -3.72 2.05
C LYS A 155 -22.84 -3.11 0.93
N TYR A 156 -22.02 -2.10 1.25
CA TYR A 156 -21.27 -1.28 0.30
C TYR A 156 -19.77 -1.27 0.62
N THR A 157 -19.23 -2.34 1.18
CA THR A 157 -17.80 -2.42 1.56
C THR A 157 -16.84 -2.30 0.36
N THR A 158 -17.31 -2.58 -0.85
CA THR A 158 -16.57 -2.38 -2.11
C THR A 158 -16.81 -1.02 -2.76
N ASP A 159 -17.70 -0.20 -2.21
CA ASP A 159 -18.03 1.16 -2.66
C ASP A 159 -17.82 2.13 -1.48
N PRO A 160 -16.57 2.56 -1.22
CA PRO A 160 -16.23 3.43 -0.09
C PRO A 160 -16.98 4.77 -0.06
N ASP A 161 -17.31 5.34 -1.23
CA ASP A 161 -18.08 6.57 -1.33
C ASP A 161 -19.52 6.34 -0.85
N ARG A 162 -20.13 5.23 -1.25
CA ARG A 162 -21.44 4.84 -0.75
C ARG A 162 -21.42 4.40 0.72
N PHE A 163 -20.37 3.72 1.15
CA PHE A 163 -20.17 3.27 2.52
C PHE A 163 -20.22 4.46 3.48
N ILE A 164 -19.41 5.51 3.24
CA ILE A 164 -19.37 6.68 4.13
C ILE A 164 -20.69 7.47 4.12
N TYR A 165 -21.38 7.51 2.99
CA TYR A 165 -22.72 8.10 2.92
C TYR A 165 -23.70 7.37 3.84
N GLU A 166 -23.71 6.04 3.85
CA GLU A 166 -24.59 5.26 4.73
C GLU A 166 -24.20 5.36 6.21
N VAL A 167 -22.91 5.46 6.53
CA VAL A 167 -22.42 5.75 7.90
C VAL A 167 -22.91 7.11 8.39
N TRP A 168 -22.78 8.15 7.57
CA TRP A 168 -23.29 9.49 7.86
C TRP A 168 -24.81 9.50 8.02
N LYS A 169 -25.54 8.89 7.08
CA LYS A 169 -27.01 8.78 7.10
C LYS A 169 -27.53 8.11 8.36
N ALA A 170 -26.74 7.19 8.93
CA ALA A 170 -27.03 6.52 10.19
C ALA A 170 -26.71 7.37 11.45
N GLY A 171 -26.21 8.60 11.27
CA GLY A 171 -26.00 9.58 12.34
C GLY A 171 -24.60 9.59 12.94
N TYR A 172 -23.56 9.21 12.17
CA TYR A 172 -22.17 9.33 12.63
C TYR A 172 -21.76 10.80 12.85
N ALA A 173 -22.17 11.68 11.94
CA ALA A 173 -21.94 13.13 12.02
C ALA A 173 -23.23 13.89 11.65
N THR A 174 -23.44 15.05 12.27
CA THR A 174 -24.61 15.91 12.00
C THR A 174 -24.39 16.85 10.81
N ASP A 175 -23.14 17.08 10.41
CA ASP A 175 -22.79 17.93 9.27
C ASP A 175 -23.24 17.29 7.95
N PRO A 176 -24.14 17.92 7.17
CA PRO A 176 -24.59 17.37 5.89
C PRO A 176 -23.49 17.30 4.83
N ALA A 177 -22.41 18.07 4.96
CA ALA A 177 -21.26 18.02 4.05
C ALA A 177 -20.26 16.91 4.41
N TYR A 178 -20.48 16.16 5.50
CA TYR A 178 -19.52 15.19 6.02
C TYR A 178 -19.11 14.12 4.99
N PRO A 179 -20.02 13.42 4.27
CA PRO A 179 -19.61 12.45 3.26
C PRO A 179 -18.74 13.08 2.17
N GLY A 180 -19.11 14.29 1.73
CA GLY A 180 -18.36 15.03 0.72
C GLY A 180 -16.95 15.40 1.18
N LYS A 181 -16.77 15.78 2.44
CA LYS A 181 -15.44 16.07 3.04
C LYS A 181 -14.57 14.81 3.07
N VAL A 182 -15.12 13.68 3.52
CA VAL A 182 -14.39 12.41 3.59
C VAL A 182 -14.03 11.90 2.20
N THR A 183 -14.98 11.86 1.26
CA THR A 183 -14.72 11.46 -0.13
C THR A 183 -13.71 12.38 -0.81
N LYS A 184 -13.74 13.69 -0.54
CA LYS A 184 -12.72 14.60 -1.05
C LYS A 184 -11.33 14.24 -0.55
N LEU A 185 -11.16 13.95 0.74
CA LEU A 185 -9.88 13.48 1.28
C LEU A 185 -9.43 12.16 0.65
N MET A 186 -10.35 11.21 0.46
CA MET A 186 -10.05 9.95 -0.21
C MET A 186 -9.51 10.17 -1.64
N ARG A 187 -10.09 11.11 -2.39
CA ARG A 187 -9.66 11.44 -3.76
C ARG A 187 -8.36 12.24 -3.80
N ASP A 188 -8.28 13.33 -3.04
CA ASP A 188 -7.14 14.25 -3.05
C ASP A 188 -5.82 13.57 -2.69
N TYR A 189 -5.87 12.56 -1.81
CA TYR A 189 -4.70 11.84 -1.31
C TYR A 189 -4.60 10.40 -1.83
N ASP A 190 -5.45 10.04 -2.79
CA ASP A 190 -5.51 8.69 -3.38
C ASP A 190 -5.56 7.59 -2.30
N LEU A 191 -6.44 7.76 -1.31
CA LEU A 191 -6.56 6.82 -0.19
C LEU A 191 -7.22 5.50 -0.63
N TYR A 192 -7.86 5.47 -1.79
CA TYR A 192 -8.44 4.25 -2.36
C TYR A 192 -7.39 3.15 -2.60
N ARG A 193 -6.12 3.52 -2.81
CA ARG A 193 -5.00 2.57 -2.89
C ARG A 193 -4.89 1.67 -1.67
N PHE A 194 -5.33 2.14 -0.49
CA PHE A 194 -5.33 1.34 0.73
C PHE A 194 -6.47 0.33 0.79
N ASN A 195 -7.54 0.51 0.01
CA ASN A 195 -8.63 -0.49 -0.02
C ASN A 195 -8.17 -1.78 -0.69
N ALA A 196 -7.25 -1.68 -1.65
CA ALA A 196 -6.56 -2.81 -2.19
C ALA A 196 -5.55 -3.30 -1.14
N ILE A 197 -5.61 -4.57 -0.78
CA ILE A 197 -4.58 -5.22 0.03
C ILE A 197 -3.44 -5.56 -0.94
N THR A 198 -2.76 -4.53 -1.44
CA THR A 198 -1.74 -4.67 -2.48
C THR A 198 -0.59 -3.70 -2.27
N SER A 199 0.23 -4.03 -1.28
CA SER A 199 1.69 -3.87 -1.36
C SER A 199 2.18 -5.20 -0.83
N SER A 200 2.66 -6.12 -1.67
CA SER A 200 3.06 -7.45 -1.21
C SER A 200 4.14 -7.29 -0.14
N PRO A 201 3.82 -7.48 1.16
CA PRO A 201 4.81 -7.37 2.21
C PRO A 201 5.73 -8.58 2.19
N ILE A 202 5.42 -9.56 1.35
CA ILE A 202 6.13 -10.81 1.16
C ILE A 202 6.23 -11.10 -0.34
N ALA A 203 7.35 -11.64 -0.78
CA ALA A 203 7.53 -12.13 -2.15
C ALA A 203 8.34 -13.43 -2.15
N VAL A 204 8.08 -14.29 -3.13
CA VAL A 204 8.81 -15.55 -3.35
C VAL A 204 9.24 -15.65 -4.80
N GLY A 205 10.54 -15.78 -5.03
CA GLY A 205 11.13 -15.95 -6.34
C GLY A 205 11.16 -17.39 -6.80
N SER A 206 11.26 -17.60 -8.12
CA SER A 206 11.37 -18.95 -8.71
C SER A 206 12.66 -19.69 -8.34
N ASP A 207 13.62 -18.97 -7.77
CA ASP A 207 14.89 -19.46 -7.21
C ASP A 207 14.80 -19.74 -5.70
N GLY A 208 13.62 -19.61 -5.10
CA GLY A 208 13.39 -19.82 -3.67
C GLY A 208 13.80 -18.62 -2.79
N THR A 209 14.20 -17.50 -3.38
CA THR A 209 14.44 -16.26 -2.64
C THR A 209 13.14 -15.76 -2.04
N GLN A 210 13.15 -15.50 -0.73
CA GLN A 210 12.02 -14.95 0.01
C GLN A 210 12.38 -13.51 0.41
N MET A 211 11.46 -12.57 0.19
CA MET A 211 11.61 -11.19 0.63
C MET A 211 10.45 -10.80 1.54
N ILE A 212 10.76 -9.95 2.53
CA ILE A 212 9.81 -9.31 3.42
C ILE A 212 10.01 -7.79 3.33
N LEU A 213 8.91 -7.04 3.30
CA LEU A 213 8.89 -5.61 3.50
C LEU A 213 8.24 -5.29 4.85
N THR A 214 8.99 -4.64 5.73
CA THR A 214 8.49 -4.24 7.04
C THR A 214 7.60 -3.02 6.97
N SER A 215 6.79 -2.75 8.00
CA SER A 215 5.95 -1.55 8.02
C SER A 215 6.80 -0.27 8.08
N GLY A 216 7.98 -0.36 8.69
CA GLY A 216 9.00 0.68 8.67
C GLY A 216 9.67 0.89 7.30
N GLY A 217 9.31 0.11 6.27
CA GLY A 217 9.86 0.25 4.92
C GLY A 217 11.26 -0.34 4.75
N THR A 218 11.66 -1.26 5.62
CA THR A 218 12.93 -2.02 5.52
C THR A 218 12.68 -3.34 4.80
N VAL A 219 13.60 -3.74 3.92
CA VAL A 219 13.53 -5.03 3.23
C VAL A 219 14.41 -6.05 3.93
N LEU A 220 13.88 -7.26 4.13
CA LEU A 220 14.62 -8.43 4.55
C LEU A 220 14.58 -9.47 3.43
N ALA A 221 15.65 -10.22 3.22
CA ALA A 221 15.62 -11.36 2.31
C ALA A 221 16.37 -12.58 2.86
N LYS A 222 15.98 -13.76 2.42
CA LYS A 222 16.67 -15.02 2.69
C LYS A 222 16.41 -16.06 1.61
N GLN A 223 17.09 -17.19 1.71
CA GLN A 223 16.79 -18.42 0.97
C GLN A 223 16.50 -19.57 1.95
N GLY A 224 15.58 -20.45 1.55
CA GLY A 224 15.16 -21.60 2.36
C GLY A 224 14.12 -21.28 3.43
N ILE A 225 13.47 -22.33 3.96
CA ILE A 225 12.49 -22.27 5.06
C ILE A 225 13.20 -22.45 6.40
N GLY A 226 12.81 -21.68 7.42
CA GLY A 226 13.40 -21.73 8.76
C GLY A 226 13.60 -20.35 9.40
N LEU A 227 13.43 -20.30 10.71
CA LEU A 227 13.38 -19.08 11.55
C LEU A 227 14.58 -18.12 11.42
N TYR A 228 15.76 -18.60 11.01
CA TYR A 228 16.98 -17.80 10.93
C TYR A 228 17.39 -17.53 9.47
N GLY A 229 18.32 -16.59 9.27
CA GLY A 229 18.93 -16.33 7.97
C GLY A 229 18.37 -15.12 7.22
N TRP A 230 17.45 -14.36 7.81
CA TRP A 230 17.06 -13.05 7.29
C TRP A 230 18.24 -12.09 7.27
N THR A 231 18.51 -11.54 6.09
CA THR A 231 19.48 -10.46 5.89
C THR A 231 18.72 -9.16 5.70
N VAL A 232 19.14 -8.10 6.39
CA VAL A 232 18.64 -6.74 6.12
C VAL A 232 19.21 -6.29 4.78
N GLU A 233 18.33 -5.96 3.85
CA GLU A 233 18.68 -5.62 2.48
C GLU A 233 18.71 -4.10 2.23
N THR A 234 17.95 -3.33 3.00
CA THR A 234 17.81 -1.88 2.82
C THR A 234 17.67 -1.13 4.14
N ASP A 235 17.99 0.15 4.12
CA ASP A 235 17.44 1.10 5.09
C ASP A 235 15.92 1.29 4.89
N PRO A 236 15.20 1.92 5.84
CA PRO A 236 13.81 2.36 5.67
C PRO A 236 13.57 3.19 4.41
N GLY A 237 12.37 3.06 3.82
CA GLY A 237 11.95 3.88 2.68
C GLY A 237 11.48 3.10 1.45
N VAL A 238 11.31 1.78 1.56
CA VAL A 238 10.72 0.93 0.51
C VAL A 238 9.20 0.82 0.70
N LYS A 239 8.46 0.85 -0.41
CA LYS A 239 6.98 0.66 -0.44
C LYS A 239 6.53 -0.59 -1.20
N ALA A 240 7.39 -1.19 -2.04
CA ALA A 240 7.10 -2.47 -2.68
C ALA A 240 8.36 -3.28 -2.96
N ILE A 241 8.21 -4.60 -3.03
CA ILE A 241 9.25 -5.58 -3.30
C ILE A 241 8.81 -6.55 -4.40
N ALA A 242 9.75 -7.04 -5.18
CA ALA A 242 9.53 -8.14 -6.12
C ALA A 242 10.82 -8.97 -6.28
N THR A 243 10.69 -10.29 -6.40
CA THR A 243 11.85 -11.16 -6.67
C THR A 243 11.48 -12.38 -7.47
N SER A 244 12.36 -12.76 -8.40
CA SER A 244 12.29 -14.01 -9.15
C SER A 244 13.60 -14.22 -9.93
N GLY A 245 13.97 -15.48 -10.17
CA GLY A 245 15.12 -15.82 -11.01
C GLY A 245 16.45 -15.17 -10.58
N GLY A 246 16.65 -14.94 -9.28
CA GLY A 246 17.85 -14.30 -8.74
C GLY A 246 17.86 -12.76 -8.80
N VAL A 247 16.85 -12.14 -9.40
CA VAL A 247 16.68 -10.68 -9.42
C VAL A 247 15.80 -10.26 -8.25
N GLN A 248 16.20 -9.18 -7.56
CA GLN A 248 15.42 -8.50 -6.54
C GLN A 248 15.18 -7.06 -7.02
N MET A 249 13.94 -6.60 -6.92
CA MET A 249 13.55 -5.23 -7.19
C MET A 249 12.87 -4.64 -5.96
N ILE A 250 13.16 -3.37 -5.70
CA ILE A 250 12.48 -2.55 -4.70
C ILE A 250 11.95 -1.29 -5.35
N LEU A 251 10.82 -0.82 -4.83
CA LEU A 251 10.24 0.47 -5.17
C LEU A 251 10.26 1.33 -3.92
N THR A 252 10.97 2.45 -3.96
CA THR A 252 11.06 3.39 -2.83
C THR A 252 9.80 4.25 -2.71
N ALA A 253 9.64 4.89 -1.56
CA ALA A 253 8.50 5.76 -1.26
C ALA A 253 8.29 6.86 -2.33
N ASP A 254 9.38 7.49 -2.77
CA ASP A 254 9.40 8.51 -3.83
C ASP A 254 9.16 7.94 -5.25
N GLY A 255 9.11 6.62 -5.40
CA GLY A 255 8.85 5.96 -6.68
C GLY A 255 10.09 5.70 -7.53
N THR A 256 11.28 5.68 -6.92
CA THR A 256 12.52 5.21 -7.54
C THR A 256 12.57 3.68 -7.52
N VAL A 257 12.96 3.05 -8.63
CA VAL A 257 13.20 1.61 -8.68
C VAL A 257 14.67 1.33 -8.46
N LEU A 258 14.97 0.37 -7.59
CA LEU A 258 16.31 -0.20 -7.50
C LEU A 258 16.23 -1.70 -7.72
N ALA A 259 17.28 -2.26 -8.33
CA ALA A 259 17.39 -3.70 -8.51
C ALA A 259 18.80 -4.20 -8.20
N LYS A 260 18.89 -5.49 -7.86
CA LYS A 260 20.16 -6.20 -7.72
C LYS A 260 19.97 -7.69 -7.97
N THR A 261 21.10 -8.39 -8.01
CA THR A 261 21.15 -9.85 -8.02
C THR A 261 21.76 -10.37 -6.74
N GLY A 262 21.14 -11.37 -6.13
CA GLY A 262 21.61 -12.00 -4.89
C GLY A 262 21.24 -11.25 -3.62
N ILE A 263 21.35 -11.95 -2.49
CA ILE A 263 21.04 -11.49 -1.13
C ILE A 263 22.27 -10.80 -0.53
N GLY A 264 22.07 -9.70 0.19
CA GLY A 264 23.13 -8.93 0.84
C GLY A 264 22.92 -7.43 0.74
N LEU A 265 23.26 -6.72 1.83
CA LEU A 265 23.00 -5.29 2.05
C LEU A 265 23.43 -4.33 0.92
N TYR A 266 24.40 -4.71 0.10
CA TYR A 266 24.97 -3.85 -0.96
C TYR A 266 24.61 -4.33 -2.36
N GLY A 267 24.89 -3.49 -3.36
CA GLY A 267 24.75 -3.85 -4.78
C GLY A 267 23.44 -3.41 -5.44
N TRP A 268 22.62 -2.62 -4.75
CA TRP A 268 21.46 -1.95 -5.35
C TRP A 268 21.90 -0.97 -6.45
N THR A 269 21.35 -1.15 -7.63
CA THR A 269 21.49 -0.26 -8.77
C THR A 269 20.20 0.54 -8.93
N VAL A 270 20.29 1.85 -9.14
CA VAL A 270 19.14 2.68 -9.49
C VAL A 270 18.73 2.35 -10.93
N GLU A 271 17.46 2.00 -11.11
CA GLU A 271 16.90 1.51 -12.37
C GLU A 271 15.98 2.52 -13.06
N SER A 272 15.47 3.51 -12.33
CA SER A 272 14.57 4.53 -12.85
C SER A 272 14.72 5.85 -12.09
N ASP A 273 14.26 6.94 -12.70
CA ASP A 273 13.91 8.16 -11.97
C ASP A 273 12.66 7.92 -11.09
N PRO A 274 12.36 8.82 -10.14
CA PRO A 274 11.12 8.80 -9.36
C PRO A 274 9.86 8.85 -10.25
N GLY A 275 8.74 8.32 -9.74
CA GLY A 275 7.44 8.33 -10.43
C GLY A 275 6.93 6.95 -10.86
N ILE A 276 7.62 5.88 -10.49
CA ILE A 276 7.14 4.50 -10.65
C ILE A 276 6.14 4.15 -9.54
N THR A 277 5.09 3.43 -9.93
CA THR A 277 3.96 3.04 -9.07
C THR A 277 3.89 1.53 -8.82
N ALA A 278 4.40 0.70 -9.74
CA ALA A 278 4.48 -0.75 -9.54
C ALA A 278 5.73 -1.36 -10.19
N ILE A 279 6.14 -2.51 -9.67
CA ILE A 279 7.28 -3.32 -10.14
C ILE A 279 6.87 -4.79 -10.24
N ALA A 280 7.43 -5.52 -11.19
CA ALA A 280 7.29 -6.98 -11.28
C ALA A 280 8.53 -7.61 -11.92
N VAL A 281 8.85 -8.85 -11.54
CA VAL A 281 10.01 -9.57 -12.08
C VAL A 281 9.69 -11.04 -12.34
N GLY A 282 10.03 -11.50 -13.54
CA GLY A 282 9.94 -12.89 -13.98
C GLY A 282 11.23 -13.65 -13.76
N GLY A 283 11.10 -14.96 -13.54
CA GLY A 283 12.22 -15.90 -13.43
C GLY A 283 13.10 -16.00 -14.68
N ASP A 284 12.60 -15.57 -15.84
CA ASP A 284 13.35 -15.48 -17.10
C ASP A 284 14.17 -14.17 -17.23
N GLY A 285 14.20 -13.36 -16.16
CA GLY A 285 14.89 -12.07 -16.08
C GLY A 285 14.11 -10.88 -16.62
N THR A 286 12.86 -11.07 -17.09
CA THR A 286 11.97 -9.97 -17.50
C THR A 286 11.61 -9.12 -16.28
N GLN A 287 11.80 -7.81 -16.38
CA GLN A 287 11.44 -6.82 -15.37
C GLN A 287 10.41 -5.89 -15.97
N LEU A 288 9.34 -5.60 -15.23
CA LEU A 288 8.34 -4.59 -15.57
C LEU A 288 8.31 -3.48 -14.53
N ILE A 289 8.14 -2.24 -15.00
CA ILE A 289 7.79 -1.09 -14.18
C ILE A 289 6.55 -0.40 -14.76
N LEU A 290 5.71 0.14 -13.89
CA LEU A 290 4.53 0.93 -14.25
C LEU A 290 4.74 2.35 -13.74
N ASP A 291 4.72 3.35 -14.62
CA ASP A 291 4.83 4.74 -14.18
C ASP A 291 3.47 5.34 -13.77
N ALA A 292 3.50 6.52 -13.15
CA ALA A 292 2.31 7.23 -12.70
C ALA A 292 1.37 7.70 -13.84
N SER A 293 1.83 7.68 -15.09
CA SER A 293 0.98 7.96 -16.25
C SER A 293 0.17 6.74 -16.71
N GLY A 294 0.48 5.56 -16.16
CA GLY A 294 -0.11 4.30 -16.56
C GLY A 294 0.65 3.60 -17.69
N THR A 295 1.87 4.04 -18.01
CA THR A 295 2.70 3.42 -19.05
C THR A 295 3.56 2.30 -18.45
N VAL A 296 3.56 1.15 -19.13
CA VAL A 296 4.38 -0.01 -18.75
C VAL A 296 5.68 0.02 -19.53
N TRP A 297 6.77 -0.26 -18.83
CA TRP A 297 8.10 -0.43 -19.41
C TRP A 297 8.66 -1.79 -19.05
N ALA A 298 9.37 -2.42 -19.98
CA ALA A 298 10.02 -3.70 -19.78
C ALA A 298 11.50 -3.67 -20.11
N LYS A 299 12.29 -4.49 -19.42
CA LYS A 299 13.67 -4.81 -19.81
C LYS A 299 14.11 -6.17 -19.29
N LYS A 300 15.34 -6.56 -19.65
CA LYS A 300 16.08 -7.66 -19.03
C LYS A 300 17.43 -7.17 -18.51
N GLY A 301 17.85 -7.74 -17.38
CA GLY A 301 19.13 -7.41 -16.72
C GLY A 301 19.04 -6.22 -15.76
N VAL A 302 19.95 -6.15 -14.80
CA VAL A 302 20.09 -5.03 -13.84
C VAL A 302 20.96 -3.95 -14.48
N GLY A 303 20.55 -2.68 -14.35
CA GLY A 303 21.21 -1.52 -14.96
C GLY A 303 20.23 -0.50 -15.52
N LEU A 304 20.55 0.79 -15.33
CA LEU A 304 19.69 1.95 -15.60
C LEU A 304 19.08 2.04 -17.02
N TYR A 305 19.71 1.44 -18.02
CA TYR A 305 19.29 1.56 -19.42
C TYR A 305 18.59 0.29 -19.93
N GLY A 306 17.95 0.41 -21.10
CA GLY A 306 17.34 -0.74 -21.81
C GLY A 306 15.84 -0.92 -21.57
N TRP A 307 15.18 0.04 -20.92
CA TRP A 307 13.72 0.08 -20.83
C TRP A 307 13.09 0.29 -22.21
N THR A 308 12.18 -0.61 -22.57
CA THR A 308 11.32 -0.53 -23.75
C THR A 308 9.91 -0.19 -23.28
N GLN A 309 9.26 0.78 -23.92
CA GLN A 309 7.85 1.07 -23.65
C GLN A 309 6.99 -0.06 -24.22
N GLU A 310 6.12 -0.61 -23.39
CA GLU A 310 5.29 -1.77 -23.75
C GLU A 310 3.84 -1.40 -24.03
N THR A 311 3.35 -0.25 -23.55
CA THR A 311 1.94 0.13 -23.68
C THR A 311 1.75 1.59 -24.08
N ASP A 312 0.64 1.85 -24.76
CA ASP A 312 0.03 3.15 -25.03
C ASP A 312 -1.26 3.38 -24.24
N ALA A 313 -1.77 2.35 -23.55
CA ALA A 313 -2.96 2.38 -22.70
C ALA A 313 -2.66 2.72 -21.23
N VAL A 314 -3.67 3.21 -20.50
CA VAL A 314 -3.58 3.49 -19.06
C VAL A 314 -3.74 2.20 -18.25
N VAL A 315 -2.61 1.65 -17.82
CA VAL A 315 -2.49 0.44 -17.01
C VAL A 315 -2.57 0.78 -15.51
N LYS A 316 -3.25 -0.08 -14.72
CA LYS A 316 -3.33 0.03 -13.26
C LYS A 316 -2.52 -1.03 -12.51
N ALA A 317 -2.23 -2.19 -13.13
CA ALA A 317 -1.40 -3.23 -12.52
C ALA A 317 -0.65 -4.06 -13.56
N ILE A 318 0.47 -4.66 -13.13
CA ILE A 318 1.39 -5.46 -13.93
C ILE A 318 1.72 -6.78 -13.21
N ALA A 319 2.00 -7.84 -13.95
CA ALA A 319 2.52 -9.10 -13.43
C ALA A 319 3.43 -9.81 -14.47
N VAL A 320 4.40 -10.60 -14.00
CA VAL A 320 5.29 -11.39 -14.85
C VAL A 320 5.53 -12.77 -14.23
N GLY A 321 5.41 -13.81 -15.04
CA GLY A 321 5.66 -15.19 -14.64
C GLY A 321 7.11 -15.63 -14.83
N SER A 322 7.48 -16.77 -14.24
CA SER A 322 8.81 -17.38 -14.44
C SER A 322 9.12 -17.77 -15.89
N ASP A 323 8.07 -17.94 -16.69
CA ASP A 323 8.10 -18.28 -18.11
C ASP A 323 8.16 -17.04 -19.03
N GLY A 324 8.22 -15.83 -18.46
CA GLY A 324 8.23 -14.58 -19.23
C GLY A 324 6.85 -14.13 -19.72
N THR A 325 5.77 -14.82 -19.33
CA THR A 325 4.41 -14.35 -19.57
C THR A 325 4.19 -13.05 -18.80
N GLN A 326 3.84 -11.99 -19.52
CA GLN A 326 3.53 -10.68 -18.96
C GLN A 326 2.02 -10.48 -18.97
N MET A 327 1.47 -9.94 -17.89
CA MET A 327 0.07 -9.50 -17.82
C MET A 327 0.00 -8.03 -17.44
N ILE A 328 -0.95 -7.32 -18.04
CA ILE A 328 -1.36 -5.98 -17.65
C ILE A 328 -2.85 -5.96 -17.36
N LEU A 329 -3.22 -5.13 -16.41
CA LEU A 329 -4.59 -4.86 -16.06
C LEU A 329 -4.83 -3.36 -16.29
N THR A 330 -5.72 -3.04 -17.22
CA THR A 330 -6.06 -1.66 -17.57
C THR A 330 -6.96 -1.03 -16.52
N THR A 331 -7.05 0.31 -16.54
CA THR A 331 -7.90 1.07 -15.61
C THR A 331 -9.37 0.70 -15.69
N ASP A 332 -9.89 0.37 -16.88
CA ASP A 332 -11.26 -0.12 -17.07
C ASP A 332 -11.47 -1.58 -16.59
N GLY A 333 -10.40 -2.28 -16.23
CA GLY A 333 -10.46 -3.64 -15.71
C GLY A 333 -10.39 -4.74 -16.78
N THR A 334 -9.91 -4.41 -17.98
CA THR A 334 -9.54 -5.36 -19.04
C THR A 334 -8.17 -5.98 -18.74
N VAL A 335 -8.01 -7.27 -19.00
CA VAL A 335 -6.71 -7.96 -18.88
C VAL A 335 -6.13 -8.18 -20.25
N LEU A 336 -4.84 -7.88 -20.41
CA LEU A 336 -4.07 -8.27 -21.59
C LEU A 336 -2.84 -9.06 -21.16
N ALA A 337 -2.41 -9.99 -22.01
CA ALA A 337 -1.19 -10.74 -21.79
C ALA A 337 -0.38 -10.89 -23.07
N LYS A 338 0.93 -11.07 -22.91
CA LYS A 338 1.84 -11.38 -24.02
C LYS A 338 3.08 -12.12 -23.54
N GLN A 339 3.90 -12.52 -24.51
CA GLN A 339 5.28 -12.94 -24.28
C GLN A 339 6.24 -12.02 -25.04
N GLY A 340 7.47 -11.90 -24.51
CA GLY A 340 8.51 -11.08 -25.11
C GLY A 340 8.37 -9.58 -24.81
N ILE A 341 9.45 -8.85 -25.02
CA ILE A 341 9.55 -7.40 -24.81
C ILE A 341 9.35 -6.69 -26.15
N GLY A 342 8.56 -5.62 -26.15
CA GLY A 342 8.20 -4.87 -27.34
C GLY A 342 6.76 -4.35 -27.30
N LEU A 343 6.52 -3.23 -27.97
CA LEU A 343 5.27 -2.48 -27.90
C LEU A 343 4.00 -3.23 -28.35
N TYR A 344 4.12 -4.26 -29.19
CA TYR A 344 2.98 -4.94 -29.84
C TYR A 344 2.68 -6.30 -29.21
N ASP A 345 1.72 -7.03 -29.80
CA ASP A 345 1.35 -8.42 -29.49
C ASP A 345 0.66 -8.67 -28.14
N TRP A 346 0.09 -7.62 -27.54
CA TRP A 346 -0.87 -7.78 -26.44
C TRP A 346 -2.13 -8.49 -26.92
N THR A 347 -2.42 -9.64 -26.31
CA THR A 347 -3.68 -10.37 -26.50
C THR A 347 -4.66 -9.93 -25.42
N VAL A 348 -5.88 -9.56 -25.80
CA VAL A 348 -6.97 -9.32 -24.84
C VAL A 348 -7.40 -10.66 -24.25
N GLU A 349 -7.35 -10.76 -22.93
CA GLU A 349 -7.59 -12.01 -22.18
C GLU A 349 -8.96 -12.04 -21.50
N SER A 350 -9.56 -10.88 -21.22
CA SER A 350 -10.88 -10.79 -20.59
C SER A 350 -11.59 -9.48 -20.93
N ASP A 351 -12.91 -9.49 -20.81
CA ASP A 351 -13.72 -8.26 -20.77
C ASP A 351 -13.47 -7.45 -19.48
N PRO A 352 -13.84 -6.16 -19.43
CA PRO A 352 -13.81 -5.37 -18.20
C PRO A 352 -14.49 -6.05 -17.01
N GLY A 353 -13.85 -5.96 -15.84
CA GLY A 353 -14.39 -6.54 -14.60
C GLY A 353 -13.36 -7.23 -13.71
N VAL A 354 -12.08 -6.99 -13.96
CA VAL A 354 -10.96 -7.55 -13.18
C VAL A 354 -10.36 -6.49 -12.24
N THR A 355 -10.04 -6.93 -11.01
CA THR A 355 -9.45 -6.14 -9.93
C THR A 355 -8.01 -6.53 -9.62
N ALA A 356 -7.62 -7.79 -9.85
CA ALA A 356 -6.24 -8.24 -9.70
C ALA A 356 -5.84 -9.30 -10.73
N ILE A 357 -4.55 -9.37 -11.03
CA ILE A 357 -3.94 -10.30 -11.98
C ILE A 357 -2.72 -10.98 -11.34
N ALA A 358 -2.46 -12.24 -11.70
CA ALA A 358 -1.24 -12.95 -11.37
C ALA A 358 -0.91 -13.97 -12.47
N THR A 359 0.38 -14.18 -12.75
CA THR A 359 0.83 -15.20 -13.71
C THR A 359 2.13 -15.82 -13.26
N ASN A 360 2.26 -17.15 -13.45
CA ASN A 360 3.50 -17.88 -13.23
C ASN A 360 3.42 -19.27 -13.85
N GLY A 361 4.55 -19.81 -14.35
CA GLY A 361 4.59 -21.15 -14.94
C GLY A 361 3.55 -21.40 -16.05
N GLY A 362 3.15 -20.36 -16.78
CA GLY A 362 2.11 -20.42 -17.82
C GLY A 362 0.66 -20.42 -17.29
N VAL A 363 0.45 -20.42 -15.97
CA VAL A 363 -0.88 -20.24 -15.36
C VAL A 363 -1.16 -18.74 -15.25
N GLN A 364 -2.34 -18.32 -15.72
CA GLN A 364 -2.90 -16.99 -15.46
C GLN A 364 -4.03 -17.10 -14.45
N VAL A 365 -4.09 -16.18 -13.50
CA VAL A 365 -5.14 -16.07 -12.48
C VAL A 365 -5.64 -14.62 -12.43
N ILE A 366 -6.96 -14.44 -12.38
CA ILE A 366 -7.60 -13.14 -12.28
C ILE A 366 -8.61 -13.12 -11.13
N LEU A 367 -8.73 -11.97 -10.48
CA LEU A 367 -9.76 -11.69 -9.47
C LEU A 367 -10.78 -10.72 -10.08
N THR A 368 -12.05 -11.10 -10.06
CA THR A 368 -13.13 -10.25 -10.59
C THR A 368 -13.57 -9.18 -9.58
N THR A 369 -14.28 -8.15 -10.06
CA THR A 369 -14.94 -7.16 -9.20
C THR A 369 -15.99 -7.79 -8.26
N GLY A 370 -16.57 -8.92 -8.65
CA GLY A 370 -17.46 -9.72 -7.79
C GLY A 370 -16.73 -10.52 -6.72
N GLY A 371 -15.39 -10.54 -6.70
CA GLY A 371 -14.59 -11.30 -5.75
C GLY A 371 -14.50 -12.81 -6.07
N SER A 372 -14.78 -13.22 -7.31
CA SER A 372 -14.56 -14.59 -7.77
C SER A 372 -13.21 -14.71 -8.49
N VAL A 373 -12.53 -15.85 -8.35
CA VAL A 373 -11.25 -16.15 -9.00
C VAL A 373 -11.49 -16.96 -10.26
N LEU A 374 -10.80 -16.59 -11.34
CA LEU A 374 -10.74 -17.40 -12.56
C LEU A 374 -9.29 -17.73 -12.87
N ALA A 375 -9.04 -18.93 -13.39
CA ALA A 375 -7.70 -19.34 -13.83
C ALA A 375 -7.73 -20.02 -15.20
N LYS A 376 -6.62 -19.92 -15.94
CA LYS A 376 -6.40 -20.63 -17.21
C LYS A 376 -4.93 -20.92 -17.46
N GLN A 377 -4.66 -21.83 -18.40
CA GLN A 377 -3.31 -22.11 -18.90
C GLN A 377 -3.08 -21.38 -20.23
N GLY A 378 -1.95 -20.70 -20.35
CA GLY A 378 -1.50 -20.08 -21.59
C GLY A 378 -2.23 -18.78 -21.95
N ILE A 379 -1.74 -18.12 -23.00
CA ILE A 379 -2.27 -16.86 -23.53
C ILE A 379 -3.38 -17.14 -24.54
N GLY A 380 -4.47 -16.36 -24.49
CA GLY A 380 -5.61 -16.48 -25.39
C GLY A 380 -6.95 -16.30 -24.69
N LEU A 381 -7.89 -15.66 -25.39
CA LEU A 381 -9.17 -15.17 -24.88
C LEU A 381 -10.06 -16.21 -24.16
N TYR A 382 -9.91 -17.50 -24.48
CA TYR A 382 -10.77 -18.58 -23.96
C TYR A 382 -10.05 -19.45 -22.92
N GLY A 383 -10.82 -20.30 -22.24
CA GLY A 383 -10.26 -21.32 -21.32
C GLY A 383 -10.24 -20.93 -19.85
N TRP A 384 -10.87 -19.81 -19.48
CA TRP A 384 -11.07 -19.45 -18.08
C TRP A 384 -11.99 -20.46 -17.37
N THR A 385 -11.49 -21.01 -16.25
CA THR A 385 -12.27 -21.79 -15.30
C THR A 385 -12.61 -20.91 -14.12
N VAL A 386 -13.86 -20.89 -13.67
CA VAL A 386 -14.24 -20.25 -12.40
C VAL A 386 -13.75 -21.13 -11.28
N GLU A 387 -12.83 -20.61 -10.49
CA GLU A 387 -12.12 -21.36 -9.46
C GLU A 387 -12.75 -21.20 -8.08
N SER A 388 -13.42 -20.08 -7.80
CA SER A 388 -13.97 -19.80 -6.48
C SER A 388 -15.35 -19.14 -6.53
N ASP A 389 -16.09 -19.32 -5.43
CA ASP A 389 -17.22 -18.46 -5.11
C ASP A 389 -16.75 -17.00 -4.85
N PRO A 390 -17.66 -16.01 -4.90
CA PRO A 390 -17.40 -14.64 -4.49
C PRO A 390 -16.81 -14.48 -3.08
N GLY A 391 -16.10 -13.39 -2.84
CA GLY A 391 -15.56 -13.00 -1.52
C GLY A 391 -14.03 -13.09 -1.40
N ILE A 392 -13.34 -13.47 -2.47
CA ILE A 392 -11.87 -13.44 -2.55
C ILE A 392 -11.36 -12.02 -2.71
N THR A 393 -10.25 -11.72 -2.04
CA THR A 393 -9.62 -10.39 -2.01
C THR A 393 -8.13 -10.40 -2.34
N ALA A 394 -7.48 -11.57 -2.40
CA ALA A 394 -6.11 -11.71 -2.89
C ALA A 394 -5.90 -13.04 -3.62
N ILE A 395 -4.96 -13.04 -4.58
CA ILE A 395 -4.57 -14.18 -5.41
C ILE A 395 -3.03 -14.24 -5.52
N ALA A 396 -2.46 -15.44 -5.61
CA ALA A 396 -1.06 -15.67 -5.96
C ALA A 396 -0.90 -17.01 -6.70
N VAL A 397 0.14 -17.12 -7.54
CA VAL A 397 0.43 -18.34 -8.31
C VAL A 397 1.93 -18.60 -8.42
N GLY A 398 2.32 -19.85 -8.18
CA GLY A 398 3.68 -20.36 -8.24
C GLY A 398 3.98 -21.02 -9.59
N ASN A 399 5.27 -21.10 -9.94
CA ASN A 399 5.70 -21.73 -11.19
C ASN A 399 5.43 -23.25 -11.24
N ASP A 400 5.15 -23.87 -10.09
CA ASP A 400 4.77 -25.26 -9.93
C ASP A 400 3.26 -25.50 -10.05
N GLY A 401 2.48 -24.45 -10.38
CA GLY A 401 1.02 -24.49 -10.49
C GLY A 401 0.29 -24.32 -9.17
N THR A 402 1.00 -24.15 -8.04
CA THR A 402 0.38 -23.85 -6.75
C THR A 402 -0.34 -22.50 -6.84
N GLN A 403 -1.61 -22.46 -6.47
CA GLN A 403 -2.42 -21.25 -6.41
C GLN A 403 -2.81 -21.00 -4.95
N LEU A 404 -2.70 -19.74 -4.51
CA LEU A 404 -3.19 -19.28 -3.21
C LEU A 404 -4.27 -18.23 -3.42
N ILE A 405 -5.35 -18.33 -2.66
CA ILE A 405 -6.39 -17.31 -2.59
C ILE A 405 -6.67 -16.95 -1.14
N ARG A 406 -7.10 -15.72 -0.90
CA ARG A 406 -7.47 -15.24 0.42
C ARG A 406 -8.80 -14.49 0.39
N ASP A 407 -9.72 -14.87 1.26
CA ASP A 407 -11.02 -14.20 1.36
C ASP A 407 -10.97 -12.89 2.15
N GLY A 408 -12.09 -12.17 2.18
CA GLY A 408 -12.22 -10.92 2.93
C GLY A 408 -12.21 -11.07 4.46
N ALA A 409 -12.27 -12.29 4.99
CA ALA A 409 -12.07 -12.60 6.40
C ALA A 409 -10.61 -12.99 6.72
N GLY A 410 -9.75 -13.09 5.70
CA GLY A 410 -8.36 -13.47 5.82
C GLY A 410 -8.10 -14.97 5.77
N LYS A 411 -9.11 -15.81 5.51
CA LYS A 411 -8.94 -17.25 5.33
C LYS A 411 -8.13 -17.51 4.06
N VAL A 412 -7.14 -18.40 4.14
CA VAL A 412 -6.31 -18.78 2.99
C VAL A 412 -6.69 -20.17 2.51
N LEU A 413 -6.74 -20.32 1.19
CA LEU A 413 -6.94 -21.60 0.51
C LEU A 413 -5.82 -21.82 -0.51
N ALA A 414 -5.38 -23.06 -0.68
CA ALA A 414 -4.44 -23.48 -1.72
C ALA A 414 -4.98 -24.61 -2.59
N LYS A 415 -4.41 -24.72 -3.79
CA LYS A 415 -4.61 -25.85 -4.70
C LYS A 415 -3.41 -25.97 -5.64
N LYS A 416 -3.31 -27.10 -6.36
CA LYS A 416 -2.15 -27.41 -7.23
C LYS A 416 -2.46 -27.48 -8.74
N SER A 417 -3.74 -27.43 -9.13
CA SER A 417 -4.14 -27.60 -10.52
C SER A 417 -5.45 -26.88 -10.80
N ILE A 418 -5.55 -26.20 -11.94
CA ILE A 418 -6.80 -25.56 -12.42
C ILE A 418 -7.95 -26.59 -12.41
N GLY A 419 -9.11 -26.21 -11.88
CA GLY A 419 -10.24 -27.13 -11.69
C GLY A 419 -11.15 -26.77 -10.51
N LEU A 420 -12.46 -26.88 -10.72
CA LEU A 420 -13.48 -26.48 -9.75
C LEU A 420 -13.36 -27.21 -8.39
N TYR A 421 -13.39 -26.43 -7.31
CA TYR A 421 -13.69 -26.84 -5.93
C TYR A 421 -12.67 -27.73 -5.16
N ASP A 422 -11.43 -27.89 -5.63
CA ASP A 422 -10.38 -28.64 -4.92
C ASP A 422 -9.51 -27.78 -3.97
N TRP A 423 -10.12 -26.75 -3.37
CA TRP A 423 -9.42 -25.85 -2.44
C TRP A 423 -9.19 -26.50 -1.09
N THR A 424 -7.93 -26.55 -0.68
CA THR A 424 -7.52 -26.98 0.66
C THR A 424 -7.40 -25.76 1.56
N VAL A 425 -7.93 -25.84 2.78
CA VAL A 425 -7.76 -24.79 3.77
C VAL A 425 -6.31 -24.77 4.25
N GLU A 426 -5.71 -23.59 4.16
CA GLU A 426 -4.31 -23.35 4.46
C GLU A 426 -4.10 -22.65 5.80
N SER A 427 -4.99 -21.72 6.12
CA SER A 427 -4.99 -21.02 7.40
C SER A 427 -6.41 -20.61 7.76
N ASP A 428 -6.78 -20.89 9.01
CA ASP A 428 -7.98 -20.36 9.66
C ASP A 428 -7.69 -19.04 10.40
N ALA A 429 -6.42 -18.61 10.45
CA ALA A 429 -6.03 -17.32 10.99
C ALA A 429 -6.24 -16.21 9.93
N VAL A 430 -6.48 -14.99 10.41
CA VAL A 430 -6.60 -13.82 9.53
C VAL A 430 -5.24 -13.55 8.91
N VAL A 431 -5.11 -13.77 7.61
CA VAL A 431 -3.89 -13.49 6.84
C VAL A 431 -4.00 -12.11 6.17
N ALA A 432 -2.90 -11.37 6.14
CA ALA A 432 -2.77 -10.08 5.50
C ALA A 432 -2.24 -10.19 4.06
N ALA A 433 -1.37 -11.16 3.77
CA ALA A 433 -0.81 -11.36 2.44
C ALA A 433 -0.47 -12.83 2.16
N VAL A 434 -0.46 -13.20 0.87
CA VAL A 434 -0.09 -14.53 0.38
C VAL A 434 0.94 -14.39 -0.74
N ALA A 435 1.92 -15.28 -0.80
CA ALA A 435 2.84 -15.41 -1.93
C ALA A 435 3.22 -16.89 -2.12
N THR A 436 3.45 -17.31 -3.36
CA THR A 436 3.94 -18.66 -3.62
C THR A 436 4.77 -18.72 -4.89
N ASN A 437 5.85 -19.50 -4.83
CA ASN A 437 6.70 -19.82 -5.98
C ASN A 437 7.65 -20.97 -5.60
N ALA A 438 8.13 -21.72 -6.59
CA ALA A 438 9.09 -22.81 -6.40
C ALA A 438 8.68 -23.81 -5.30
N GLY A 439 7.37 -24.07 -5.15
CA GLY A 439 6.82 -24.94 -4.11
C GLY A 439 6.72 -24.33 -2.70
N VAL A 440 7.26 -23.13 -2.48
CA VAL A 440 7.15 -22.41 -1.21
C VAL A 440 5.85 -21.60 -1.18
N GLN A 441 5.18 -21.62 -0.04
CA GLN A 441 4.05 -20.76 0.30
C GLN A 441 4.45 -19.85 1.46
N LEU A 442 4.20 -18.55 1.34
CA LEU A 442 4.35 -17.56 2.40
C LEU A 442 3.01 -16.93 2.72
N ILE A 443 2.73 -16.76 4.01
CA ILE A 443 1.63 -15.95 4.51
C ILE A 443 2.12 -14.96 5.56
N LEU A 444 1.50 -13.78 5.62
CA LEU A 444 1.65 -12.83 6.72
C LEU A 444 0.42 -12.92 7.60
N ASP A 445 0.52 -13.36 8.86
CA ASP A 445 -0.62 -13.40 9.76
C ASP A 445 -1.01 -12.00 10.29
N ASN A 446 -2.18 -11.89 10.93
CA ASN A 446 -2.67 -10.65 11.53
C ASN A 446 -1.86 -10.17 12.75
N SER A 447 -1.00 -11.02 13.29
CA SER A 447 -0.10 -10.70 14.39
C SER A 447 1.24 -10.17 13.87
N GLY A 448 1.43 -10.13 12.55
CA GLY A 448 2.61 -9.63 11.87
C GLY A 448 3.68 -10.70 11.60
N HIS A 449 3.45 -11.98 11.91
CA HIS A 449 4.43 -13.02 11.63
C HIS A 449 4.37 -13.46 10.17
N VAL A 450 5.53 -13.67 9.56
CA VAL A 450 5.62 -14.42 8.31
C VAL A 450 5.71 -15.89 8.63
N LEU A 451 4.89 -16.68 7.95
CA LEU A 451 4.89 -18.13 8.05
C LEU A 451 5.21 -18.70 6.66
N ALA A 452 6.02 -19.76 6.62
CA ALA A 452 6.33 -20.47 5.40
C ALA A 452 6.07 -21.97 5.51
N LYS A 453 5.85 -22.59 4.36
CA LYS A 453 5.89 -24.04 4.18
C LYS A 453 6.08 -24.41 2.71
N ASP A 454 6.32 -25.70 2.46
CA ASP A 454 6.60 -26.27 1.14
C ASP A 454 5.61 -27.39 0.73
N THR A 455 4.52 -27.54 1.48
CA THR A 455 3.47 -28.55 1.25
C THR A 455 2.08 -27.89 1.27
N ILE A 456 1.08 -28.47 0.60
CA ILE A 456 -0.33 -28.04 0.70
C ILE A 456 -1.01 -28.77 1.86
N GLY A 457 -1.84 -28.07 2.64
CA GLY A 457 -2.54 -28.61 3.81
C GLY A 457 -2.50 -27.72 5.05
N LEU A 458 -3.47 -27.88 5.96
CA LEU A 458 -3.67 -26.99 7.11
C LEU A 458 -2.47 -26.88 8.09
N TYR A 459 -1.57 -27.86 8.11
CA TYR A 459 -0.45 -27.95 9.05
C TYR A 459 0.90 -27.69 8.35
N GLY A 460 1.96 -27.58 9.15
CA GLY A 460 3.34 -27.49 8.64
C GLY A 460 3.87 -26.07 8.47
N TRP A 461 3.14 -25.05 8.92
CA TRP A 461 3.63 -23.68 8.95
C TRP A 461 4.80 -23.53 9.92
N THR A 462 5.91 -23.03 9.40
CA THR A 462 7.08 -22.59 10.18
C THR A 462 6.97 -21.08 10.37
N VAL A 463 7.10 -20.59 11.61
CA VAL A 463 7.24 -19.15 11.87
C VAL A 463 8.62 -18.73 11.36
N GLU A 464 8.64 -17.82 10.39
CA GLU A 464 9.85 -17.36 9.72
C GLU A 464 10.40 -16.08 10.31
N SER A 465 9.56 -15.24 10.92
CA SER A 465 9.96 -13.94 11.47
C SER A 465 9.27 -13.66 12.79
N ASP A 466 9.90 -12.82 13.61
CA ASP A 466 9.17 -12.05 14.64
C ASP A 466 8.09 -11.18 13.97
N PRO A 467 7.11 -10.65 14.74
CA PRO A 467 6.13 -9.71 14.23
C PRO A 467 6.79 -8.55 13.48
N ILE A 468 6.48 -8.47 12.19
CA ILE A 468 6.84 -7.36 11.32
C ILE A 468 6.01 -6.17 11.76
N ARG A 469 6.60 -5.35 12.63
CA ARG A 469 6.00 -4.11 13.10
C ARG A 469 6.12 -3.00 12.10
#